data_AF-A0A8T0D5Q7-F1
#
_entry.id   AF-A0A8T0D5Q7-F1
#
_cell.length_a   1.000
_cell.length_b   1.000
_cell.length_c   1.000
_cell.angle_alpha   90.00
_cell.angle_beta   90.00
_cell.angle_gamma   90.00
#
_symmetry.space_group_name_H-M   'P 1'
#
loop_
_entity.id
_entity.type
_entity.pdbx_description
1 polymer ?
#
loop_
_entity_poly.entity_id
_entity_poly.type
_entity_poly.pdbx_seq_one_letter_code
_entity_poly.pdbx_strand_id
1 'polypeptide(L)'
;MSLLGVCYQQGVASRFGQAYVVIGVRRLLAQLVLAAFHWLGQHLDHVERMTFYYCLDRDTVITRGKNGVTKLTKTDYNVILARQRTCDLWTLVEKHQNKPAVICQEPKVLHRSKNFFRSHLFTVADTAEPGEKNVLGKQHLSFPLRDPENVAIGIVDICTGTCVGGKSDLTVEETQYVINMMSILELIYREIVQKVGLQVDYKLEDIDGNIANILGKPEITKTADEARNVEPSILETYRPETIFPLLTQAELKTLIDKVTPEVYSELHSYVDPPPTVLRTIRMVIRLLNPQLASTIANKSWDKCKQLIASCIQKQIATFDPFATLMEEHRVELRHFVAETSANDVEKHGSYPTKLLYQWLRCCISALDMKLAYDNTY
;
A
#
# COMPACT_ATOMS: atom_id res chain seq x y z
N MET A 1 -13.06 38.18 -35.99
CA MET A 1 -12.30 36.91 -35.95
C MET A 1 -11.44 36.74 -34.68
N SER A 2 -11.38 37.68 -33.73
CA SER A 2 -10.47 37.63 -32.57
C SER A 2 -11.00 36.88 -31.34
N LEU A 3 -12.30 36.90 -31.05
CA LEU A 3 -12.88 36.25 -29.86
C LEU A 3 -13.00 34.72 -29.98
N LEU A 4 -13.37 34.21 -31.17
CA LEU A 4 -13.48 32.77 -31.43
C LEU A 4 -12.12 32.05 -31.34
N GLY A 5 -11.04 32.71 -31.77
CA GLY A 5 -9.68 32.17 -31.67
C GLY A 5 -9.20 32.04 -30.22
N VAL A 6 -9.47 33.07 -29.39
CA VAL A 6 -9.12 33.06 -27.96
C VAL A 6 -9.93 32.01 -27.20
N CYS A 7 -11.24 31.90 -27.43
CA CYS A 7 -12.08 30.88 -26.80
C CYS A 7 -11.67 29.46 -27.20
N TYR A 8 -11.27 29.24 -28.46
CA TYR A 8 -10.75 27.95 -28.92
C TYR A 8 -9.44 27.58 -28.21
N GLN A 9 -8.47 28.50 -28.18
CA GLN A 9 -7.18 28.27 -27.51
C GLN A 9 -7.35 28.02 -26.01
N GLN A 10 -8.23 28.77 -25.35
CA GLN A 10 -8.54 28.59 -23.93
C GLN A 10 -9.23 27.24 -23.67
N GLY A 11 -10.13 26.81 -24.57
CA GLY A 11 -10.76 25.49 -24.51
C GLY A 11 -9.74 24.35 -24.64
N VAL A 12 -8.82 24.46 -25.61
CA VAL A 12 -7.74 23.48 -25.81
C VAL A 12 -6.83 23.41 -24.58
N ALA A 13 -6.35 24.56 -24.09
CA ALA A 13 -5.50 24.64 -22.90
C ALA A 13 -6.18 24.03 -21.66
N SER A 14 -7.47 24.30 -21.46
CA SER A 14 -8.25 23.72 -20.37
C SER A 14 -8.34 22.19 -20.45
N ARG A 15 -8.61 21.64 -21.65
CA ARG A 15 -8.69 20.17 -21.84
C ARG A 15 -7.34 19.49 -21.67
N PHE A 16 -6.26 20.10 -22.19
CA PHE A 16 -4.91 19.59 -21.97
C PHE A 16 -4.50 19.64 -20.50
N GLY A 17 -4.82 20.71 -19.79
CA GLY A 17 -4.58 20.82 -18.35
C GLY A 17 -5.28 19.71 -17.56
N GLN A 18 -6.56 19.46 -17.84
CA GLN A 18 -7.31 18.35 -17.22
C GLN A 18 -6.69 16.99 -17.54
N ALA A 19 -6.33 16.73 -18.80
CA ALA A 19 -5.70 15.48 -19.19
C ALA A 19 -4.34 15.27 -18.51
N TYR A 20 -3.51 16.32 -18.45
CA TYR A 20 -2.22 16.31 -17.78
C TYR A 20 -2.37 15.94 -16.30
N VAL A 21 -3.34 16.56 -15.63
CA VAL A 21 -3.65 16.30 -14.23
C VAL A 21 -4.12 14.86 -14.00
N VAL A 22 -5.03 14.34 -14.83
CA VAL A 22 -5.49 12.94 -14.75
C VAL A 22 -4.34 11.95 -14.93
N ILE A 23 -3.44 12.22 -15.89
CA ILE A 23 -2.23 11.41 -16.10
C ILE A 23 -1.32 11.48 -14.87
N GLY A 24 -1.13 12.67 -14.30
CA GLY A 24 -0.36 12.87 -13.08
C GLY A 24 -0.89 12.06 -11.90
N VAL A 25 -2.20 12.11 -11.65
CA VAL A 25 -2.85 11.34 -10.58
C VAL A 25 -2.72 9.82 -10.82
N ARG A 26 -2.87 9.33 -12.06
CA ARG A 26 -2.66 7.92 -12.38
C ARG A 26 -1.22 7.46 -12.15
N ARG A 27 -0.25 8.28 -12.56
CA ARG A 27 1.18 8.01 -12.33
C ARG A 27 1.49 7.96 -10.85
N LEU A 28 1.00 8.94 -10.09
CA LEU A 28 1.18 8.99 -8.64
C LEU A 28 0.54 7.77 -7.96
N LEU A 29 -0.67 7.38 -8.37
CA LEU A 29 -1.33 6.18 -7.85
C LEU A 29 -0.50 4.91 -8.13
N ALA A 30 0.04 4.76 -9.34
CA ALA A 30 0.90 3.62 -9.66
C ALA A 30 2.17 3.61 -8.79
N GLN A 31 2.77 4.77 -8.51
CA GLN A 31 3.92 4.89 -7.62
C GLN A 31 3.57 4.57 -6.15
N LEU A 32 2.40 5.01 -5.68
CA LEU A 32 1.90 4.67 -4.34
C LEU A 32 1.64 3.17 -4.20
N VAL A 33 1.06 2.54 -5.22
CA VAL A 33 0.82 1.09 -5.24
C VAL A 33 2.14 0.31 -5.33
N LEU A 34 3.11 0.80 -6.09
CA LEU A 34 4.46 0.21 -6.15
C LEU A 34 5.09 0.15 -4.75
N ALA A 35 5.09 1.28 -4.04
CA ALA A 35 5.59 1.37 -2.67
C ALA A 35 4.79 0.48 -1.70
N ALA A 36 3.47 0.44 -1.84
CA ALA A 36 2.60 -0.46 -1.10
C ALA A 36 2.96 -1.93 -1.28
N PHE A 37 3.25 -2.37 -2.51
CA PHE A 37 3.64 -3.75 -2.80
C PHE A 37 5.01 -4.08 -2.23
N HIS A 38 5.93 -3.11 -2.18
CA HIS A 38 7.19 -3.27 -1.46
C HIS A 38 6.96 -3.50 0.03
N TRP A 39 6.14 -2.67 0.68
CA TRP A 39 5.81 -2.80 2.10
C TRP A 39 5.06 -4.12 2.40
N LEU A 40 3.97 -4.42 1.66
CA LEU A 40 3.21 -5.67 1.82
C LEU A 40 4.06 -6.92 1.60
N GLY A 41 5.02 -6.87 0.66
CA GLY A 41 5.93 -7.99 0.41
C GLY A 41 6.76 -8.41 1.63
N GLN A 42 6.85 -7.55 2.65
CA GLN A 42 7.47 -7.91 3.92
C GLN A 42 6.56 -8.67 4.86
N HIS A 43 5.25 -8.55 4.72
CA HIS A 43 4.31 -9.27 5.56
C HIS A 43 3.83 -10.54 4.85
N LEU A 44 3.96 -10.57 3.52
CA LEU A 44 3.43 -11.61 2.64
C LEU A 44 4.55 -12.33 1.88
N ASP A 45 5.49 -12.94 2.60
CA ASP A 45 6.68 -13.58 2.01
C ASP A 45 6.39 -14.87 1.22
N HIS A 46 5.31 -15.57 1.58
CA HIS A 46 4.87 -16.79 0.92
C HIS A 46 4.00 -16.55 -0.32
N VAL A 47 3.58 -15.30 -0.57
CA VAL A 47 2.71 -14.95 -1.71
C VAL A 47 3.46 -15.08 -3.03
N GLU A 48 2.86 -15.78 -4.00
CA GLU A 48 3.44 -15.96 -5.33
C GLU A 48 3.47 -14.65 -6.13
N ARG A 49 2.35 -13.91 -6.13
CA ARG A 49 2.21 -12.72 -6.96
C ARG A 49 1.22 -11.72 -6.34
N MET A 50 1.56 -10.44 -6.40
CA MET A 50 0.62 -9.34 -6.21
C MET A 50 0.52 -8.54 -7.51
N THR A 51 -0.70 -8.22 -7.94
CA THR A 51 -0.96 -7.48 -9.18
C THR A 51 -1.96 -6.37 -8.93
N PHE A 52 -1.64 -5.16 -9.37
CA PHE A 52 -2.57 -4.05 -9.38
C PHE A 52 -3.14 -3.85 -10.78
N TYR A 53 -4.46 -3.96 -10.86
CA TYR A 53 -5.22 -3.67 -12.06
C TYR A 53 -5.91 -2.32 -11.90
N TYR A 54 -5.70 -1.40 -12.83
CA TYR A 54 -6.46 -0.16 -12.90
C TYR A 54 -7.73 -0.36 -13.71
N CYS A 55 -8.87 0.07 -13.17
CA CYS A 55 -10.16 -0.02 -13.84
C CYS A 55 -10.28 1.16 -14.81
N LEU A 56 -10.24 0.88 -16.11
CA LEU A 56 -10.48 1.87 -17.14
C LEU A 56 -11.88 1.68 -17.72
N ASP A 57 -12.79 2.57 -17.36
CA ASP A 57 -14.12 2.59 -17.95
C ASP A 57 -14.06 2.98 -19.42
N ARG A 58 -14.60 2.10 -20.27
CA ARG A 58 -14.93 2.44 -21.65
C ARG A 58 -16.28 3.14 -21.59
N ASP A 59 -16.24 4.46 -21.73
CA ASP A 59 -17.38 5.35 -21.87
C ASP A 59 -18.29 5.52 -20.64
N THR A 60 -17.89 6.40 -19.72
CA THR A 60 -18.83 7.47 -19.33
C THR A 60 -18.80 8.52 -20.43
N VAL A 61 -19.44 8.23 -21.56
CA VAL A 61 -20.00 9.33 -22.35
C VAL A 61 -20.98 9.99 -21.41
N ILE A 62 -20.55 11.08 -20.77
CA ILE A 62 -21.47 12.06 -20.24
C ILE A 62 -22.31 12.45 -21.45
N THR A 63 -23.48 11.83 -21.60
CA THR A 63 -24.56 12.40 -22.38
C THR A 63 -24.89 13.70 -21.67
N ARG A 64 -24.12 14.76 -21.96
CA ARG A 64 -24.60 16.13 -21.86
C ARG A 64 -25.75 16.16 -22.86
N GLY A 65 -26.94 15.80 -22.37
CA GLY A 65 -28.18 16.05 -23.06
C GLY A 65 -28.15 17.53 -23.43
N LYS A 66 -27.99 17.80 -24.73
CA LYS A 66 -28.43 19.07 -25.27
C LYS A 66 -29.92 19.09 -24.98
N ASN A 67 -30.28 19.89 -23.97
CA ASN A 67 -31.63 20.20 -23.47
C ASN A 67 -32.00 19.47 -22.16
N GLY A 68 -31.99 20.27 -21.08
CA GLY A 68 -32.84 20.22 -19.88
C GLY A 68 -33.34 18.87 -19.36
N VAL A 69 -32.91 18.54 -18.13
CA VAL A 69 -33.63 17.76 -17.11
C VAL A 69 -34.39 16.54 -17.64
N THR A 70 -33.72 15.41 -17.74
CA THR A 70 -34.40 14.11 -17.69
C THR A 70 -34.46 13.69 -16.22
N LYS A 71 -35.63 13.85 -15.60
CA LYS A 71 -35.94 13.27 -14.29
C LYS A 71 -35.81 11.76 -14.41
N LEU A 72 -34.80 11.17 -13.77
CA LEU A 72 -34.72 9.74 -13.54
C LEU A 72 -35.87 9.36 -12.59
N THR A 73 -36.75 8.48 -13.04
CA THR A 73 -37.87 7.99 -12.22
C THR A 73 -37.39 6.88 -11.29
N LYS A 74 -37.99 6.82 -10.09
CA LYS A 74 -37.64 5.94 -8.96
C LYS A 74 -37.53 4.43 -9.28
N THR A 75 -37.99 4.00 -10.45
CA THR A 75 -37.90 2.63 -10.97
C THR A 75 -36.54 2.28 -11.59
N ASP A 76 -35.68 3.26 -11.91
CA ASP A 76 -34.39 3.02 -12.57
C ASP A 76 -33.24 2.68 -11.60
N TYR A 77 -33.39 2.98 -10.30
CA TYR A 77 -32.37 2.68 -9.29
C TYR A 77 -32.07 1.18 -9.16
N ASN A 78 -33.10 0.32 -9.31
CA ASN A 78 -32.94 -1.13 -9.27
C ASN A 78 -32.36 -1.74 -10.57
N VAL A 79 -32.39 -1.00 -11.69
CA VAL A 79 -31.80 -1.43 -12.97
C VAL A 79 -30.32 -1.05 -13.07
N ILE A 80 -29.91 0.02 -12.38
CA ILE A 80 -28.50 0.46 -12.32
C ILE A 80 -27.63 -0.50 -11.50
N LEU A 81 -28.19 -1.15 -10.48
CA LEU A 81 -27.50 -2.16 -9.67
C LEU A 81 -27.17 -3.48 -10.42
N ALA A 82 -27.70 -3.66 -11.65
CA ALA A 82 -27.51 -4.89 -12.43
C ALA A 82 -26.74 -4.67 -13.75
N ARG A 83 -26.24 -3.46 -14.02
CA ARG A 83 -25.43 -3.21 -15.21
C ARG A 83 -23.96 -3.50 -14.90
N GLN A 84 -23.50 -4.65 -15.37
CA GLN A 84 -22.09 -4.98 -15.57
C GLN A 84 -21.32 -3.74 -16.06
N ARG A 85 -20.37 -3.25 -15.26
CA ARG A 85 -19.59 -2.05 -15.56
C ARG A 85 -18.75 -2.31 -16.80
N THR A 86 -18.82 -1.44 -17.80
CA THR A 86 -18.03 -1.59 -19.04
C THR A 86 -16.60 -1.12 -18.82
N CYS A 87 -15.83 -1.83 -18.00
CA CYS A 87 -14.43 -1.54 -17.73
C CYS A 87 -13.48 -2.57 -18.36
N ASP A 88 -12.33 -2.09 -18.80
CA ASP A 88 -11.14 -2.90 -18.99
C ASP A 88 -10.24 -2.81 -17.76
N LEU A 89 -9.46 -3.86 -17.52
CA LEU A 89 -8.49 -3.88 -16.44
C LEU A 89 -7.08 -3.75 -17.02
N TRP A 90 -6.34 -2.73 -16.58
CA TRP A 90 -4.98 -2.47 -17.02
C TRP A 90 -3.99 -2.93 -15.95
N THR A 91 -3.09 -3.82 -16.31
CA THR A 91 -2.04 -4.28 -15.39
C THR A 91 -0.99 -3.18 -15.24
N LEU A 92 -0.96 -2.50 -14.09
CA LEU A 92 -0.08 -1.34 -13.88
C LEU A 92 1.13 -1.65 -12.98
N VAL A 93 0.94 -2.47 -11.94
CA VAL A 93 2.02 -2.80 -11.00
C VAL A 93 1.98 -4.30 -10.74
N GLU A 94 3.15 -4.93 -10.80
CA GLU A 94 3.31 -6.36 -10.50
C GLU A 94 4.44 -6.57 -9.50
N LYS A 95 4.26 -7.53 -8.60
CA LYS A 95 5.31 -8.06 -7.74
C LYS A 95 5.24 -9.57 -7.75
N HIS A 96 6.40 -10.20 -7.95
CA HIS A 96 6.54 -11.66 -8.02
C HIS A 96 7.47 -12.15 -6.92
N GLN A 97 6.93 -12.87 -5.94
CA GLN A 97 7.70 -13.45 -4.83
C GLN A 97 8.74 -12.46 -4.28
N ASN A 98 10.01 -12.85 -4.21
CA ASN A 98 11.13 -12.07 -3.70
C ASN A 98 11.69 -11.02 -4.67
N LYS A 99 11.06 -10.82 -5.84
CA LYS A 99 11.46 -9.75 -6.76
C LYS A 99 10.91 -8.40 -6.29
N PRO A 100 11.59 -7.29 -6.59
CA PRO A 100 11.03 -5.96 -6.37
C PRO A 100 9.73 -5.80 -7.15
N ALA A 101 8.82 -4.98 -6.63
CA ALA A 101 7.65 -4.58 -7.39
C ALA A 101 8.10 -3.72 -8.58
N VAL A 102 7.35 -3.75 -9.68
CA VAL A 102 7.67 -2.97 -10.89
C VAL A 102 6.41 -2.35 -11.46
N ILE A 103 6.54 -1.12 -11.98
CA ILE A 103 5.51 -0.50 -12.82
C ILE A 103 5.66 -1.07 -14.23
N CYS A 104 4.56 -1.58 -14.79
CA CYS A 104 4.53 -2.13 -16.14
C CYS A 104 4.66 -1.00 -17.17
N GLN A 105 5.78 -0.96 -17.90
CA GLN A 105 6.02 0.04 -18.96
C GLN A 105 5.02 -0.09 -20.12
N GLU A 106 4.60 -1.31 -20.42
CA GLU A 106 3.56 -1.62 -21.39
C GLU A 106 2.42 -2.38 -20.68
N PRO A 107 1.39 -1.67 -20.16
CA PRO A 107 0.30 -2.29 -19.42
C PRO A 107 -0.46 -3.32 -20.25
N LYS A 108 -0.58 -4.54 -19.73
CA LYS A 108 -1.45 -5.55 -20.34
C LYS A 108 -2.90 -5.22 -20.05
N VAL A 109 -3.69 -5.07 -21.10
CA VAL A 109 -5.14 -4.84 -21.01
C VAL A 109 -5.90 -6.16 -20.98
N LEU A 110 -6.74 -6.34 -19.97
CA LEU A 110 -7.64 -7.47 -19.84
C LEU A 110 -9.04 -7.01 -20.22
N HIS A 111 -9.55 -7.61 -21.29
CA HIS A 111 -10.93 -7.43 -21.71
C HIS A 111 -11.82 -8.49 -21.07
N ARG A 112 -12.97 -8.07 -20.53
CA ARG A 112 -13.95 -8.97 -19.90
C ARG A 112 -14.33 -10.14 -20.81
N SER A 113 -14.62 -9.87 -22.08
CA SER A 113 -15.04 -10.87 -23.07
C SER A 113 -13.99 -11.93 -23.40
N LYS A 114 -12.72 -11.71 -23.05
CA LYS A 114 -11.60 -12.60 -23.40
C LYS A 114 -10.93 -13.26 -22.20
N ASN A 115 -11.38 -12.98 -20.97
CA ASN A 115 -10.68 -13.38 -19.74
C ASN A 115 -11.59 -14.15 -18.77
N PHE A 116 -12.09 -15.31 -19.20
CA PHE A 116 -13.00 -16.14 -18.40
C PHE A 116 -12.42 -16.58 -17.04
N PHE A 117 -11.15 -17.00 -17.01
CA PHE A 117 -10.46 -17.42 -15.78
C PHE A 117 -10.25 -16.27 -14.78
N ARG A 118 -10.34 -15.01 -15.23
CA ARG A 118 -10.19 -13.81 -14.42
C ARG A 118 -11.50 -13.03 -14.30
N SER A 119 -12.64 -13.70 -14.50
CA SER A 119 -13.96 -13.09 -14.34
C SER A 119 -14.19 -12.51 -12.95
N HIS A 120 -13.59 -13.13 -11.92
CA HIS A 120 -13.65 -12.65 -10.54
C HIS A 120 -13.13 -11.21 -10.38
N LEU A 121 -12.07 -10.82 -11.09
CA LEU A 121 -11.56 -9.45 -11.06
C LEU A 121 -12.62 -8.47 -11.58
N PHE A 122 -13.35 -8.84 -12.63
CA PHE A 122 -14.43 -8.01 -13.15
C PHE A 122 -15.63 -7.95 -12.21
N THR A 123 -15.91 -9.02 -11.47
CA THR A 123 -16.92 -9.01 -10.41
C THR A 123 -16.53 -8.01 -9.31
N VAL A 124 -15.28 -8.03 -8.85
CA VAL A 124 -14.76 -7.06 -7.87
C VAL A 124 -14.82 -5.63 -8.42
N ALA A 125 -14.55 -5.44 -9.73
CA ALA A 125 -14.69 -4.14 -10.39
C ALA A 125 -16.14 -3.62 -10.44
N ASP A 126 -17.11 -4.53 -10.51
CA ASP A 126 -18.55 -4.24 -10.58
C ASP A 126 -19.13 -3.98 -9.18
N THR A 127 -18.80 -4.83 -8.21
CA THR A 127 -19.40 -4.79 -6.87
C THR A 127 -18.66 -3.87 -5.91
N ALA A 128 -17.39 -3.56 -6.20
CA ALA A 128 -16.47 -2.93 -5.25
C ALA A 128 -16.43 -3.68 -3.90
N GLU A 129 -16.62 -5.00 -3.93
CA GLU A 129 -16.46 -5.88 -2.77
C GLU A 129 -15.24 -6.79 -2.95
N PRO A 130 -14.53 -7.16 -1.86
CA PRO A 130 -13.46 -8.15 -1.94
C PRO A 130 -13.97 -9.48 -2.48
N GLY A 131 -13.15 -10.14 -3.28
CA GLY A 131 -13.49 -11.41 -3.91
C GLY A 131 -12.41 -12.46 -3.72
N GLU A 132 -12.83 -13.71 -3.69
CA GLU A 132 -11.95 -14.87 -3.58
C GLU A 132 -12.21 -15.85 -4.72
N LYS A 133 -11.16 -16.35 -5.35
CA LYS A 133 -11.29 -17.32 -6.46
C LYS A 133 -10.12 -18.27 -6.52
N ASN A 134 -10.43 -19.56 -6.67
CA ASN A 134 -9.43 -20.53 -7.10
C ASN A 134 -9.38 -20.59 -8.64
N VAL A 135 -8.19 -20.34 -9.20
CA VAL A 135 -7.94 -20.38 -10.65
C VAL A 135 -6.79 -21.34 -10.90
N LEU A 136 -7.08 -22.46 -11.57
CA LEU A 136 -6.08 -23.49 -11.92
C LEU A 136 -5.28 -24.00 -10.70
N GLY A 137 -5.96 -24.17 -9.56
CA GLY A 137 -5.35 -24.64 -8.32
C GLY A 137 -4.60 -23.56 -7.55
N LYS A 138 -4.64 -22.30 -8.00
CA LYS A 138 -4.07 -21.14 -7.31
C LYS A 138 -5.15 -20.30 -6.68
N GLN A 139 -4.94 -19.94 -5.42
CA GLN A 139 -5.88 -19.10 -4.68
C GLN A 139 -5.61 -17.62 -4.96
N HIS A 140 -6.65 -16.88 -5.30
CA HIS A 140 -6.63 -15.44 -5.55
C HIS A 140 -7.54 -14.72 -4.55
N LEU A 141 -6.99 -13.69 -3.90
CA LEU A 141 -7.71 -12.76 -3.01
C LEU A 141 -7.62 -11.38 -3.64
N SER A 142 -8.75 -10.85 -4.08
CA SER A 142 -8.83 -9.61 -4.85
C SER A 142 -9.54 -8.52 -4.03
N PHE A 143 -8.86 -7.39 -3.84
CA PHE A 143 -9.33 -6.28 -3.03
C PHE A 143 -9.53 -5.03 -3.90
N PRO A 144 -10.72 -4.42 -3.89
CA PRO A 144 -10.98 -3.19 -4.64
C PRO A 144 -10.32 -2.00 -3.94
N LEU A 145 -9.64 -1.15 -4.72
CA LEU A 145 -9.29 0.20 -4.33
C LEU A 145 -10.44 1.12 -4.74
N ARG A 146 -11.06 1.79 -3.78
CA ARG A 146 -12.26 2.61 -4.02
C ARG A 146 -11.97 4.10 -4.10
N ASP A 147 -12.78 4.79 -4.89
CA ASP A 147 -12.87 6.24 -4.87
C ASP A 147 -13.82 6.74 -3.75
N PRO A 148 -14.01 8.06 -3.58
CA PRO A 148 -14.89 8.61 -2.56
C PRO A 148 -16.36 8.17 -2.65
N GLU A 149 -16.79 7.63 -3.80
CA GLU A 149 -18.15 7.19 -4.10
C GLU A 149 -18.31 5.67 -3.98
N ASN A 150 -17.28 5.01 -3.45
CA ASN A 150 -17.19 3.55 -3.30
C ASN A 150 -17.15 2.80 -4.63
N VAL A 151 -16.79 3.44 -5.74
CA VAL A 151 -16.56 2.77 -7.03
C VAL A 151 -15.12 2.25 -7.07
N ALA A 152 -14.94 1.02 -7.54
CA ALA A 152 -13.61 0.41 -7.67
C ALA A 152 -12.78 1.08 -8.78
N ILE A 153 -11.80 1.91 -8.44
CA ILE A 153 -10.86 2.51 -9.42
C ILE A 153 -9.71 1.58 -9.78
N GLY A 154 -9.46 0.57 -8.94
CA GLY A 154 -8.46 -0.44 -9.19
C GLY A 154 -8.69 -1.66 -8.31
N ILE A 155 -7.87 -2.70 -8.52
CA ILE A 155 -7.97 -3.98 -7.84
C ILE A 155 -6.56 -4.45 -7.51
N VAL A 156 -6.31 -4.75 -6.24
CA VAL A 156 -5.12 -5.48 -5.79
C VAL A 156 -5.46 -6.95 -5.71
N ASP A 157 -4.88 -7.75 -6.60
CA ASP A 157 -5.02 -9.21 -6.63
C ASP A 157 -3.79 -9.88 -6.01
N ILE A 158 -4.02 -10.71 -4.99
CA ILE A 158 -3.00 -11.44 -4.24
C ILE A 158 -3.16 -12.92 -4.53
N CYS A 159 -2.18 -13.50 -5.21
CA CYS A 159 -2.10 -14.92 -5.52
C CYS A 159 -1.16 -15.62 -4.54
N THR A 160 -1.70 -16.40 -3.61
CA THR A 160 -0.93 -17.08 -2.54
C THR A 160 -0.23 -18.37 -3.02
N GLY A 161 -0.53 -18.86 -4.23
CA GLY A 161 0.12 -20.05 -4.81
C GLY A 161 -0.78 -21.29 -4.82
N THR A 162 -0.20 -22.48 -5.00
CA THR A 162 -0.95 -23.74 -5.17
C THR A 162 -1.50 -24.28 -3.84
N CYS A 163 -2.79 -24.64 -3.82
CA CYS A 163 -3.50 -25.11 -2.62
C CYS A 163 -3.16 -26.55 -2.17
N VAL A 164 -2.19 -27.21 -2.80
CA VAL A 164 -1.90 -28.64 -2.53
C VAL A 164 -0.82 -28.75 -1.44
N GLY A 165 -1.24 -29.05 -0.20
CA GLY A 165 -0.36 -29.51 0.89
C GLY A 165 0.18 -28.47 1.90
N GLY A 166 -0.33 -27.23 1.92
CA GLY A 166 0.09 -26.17 2.87
C GLY A 166 -0.75 -24.89 2.76
N LYS A 167 -0.54 -23.91 3.68
CA LYS A 167 -1.28 -22.63 3.84
C LYS A 167 -1.62 -21.98 2.47
N SER A 168 -2.87 -22.15 2.02
CA SER A 168 -3.40 -21.50 0.81
C SER A 168 -3.94 -20.10 1.08
N ASP A 169 -4.19 -19.77 2.34
CA ASP A 169 -4.93 -18.59 2.74
C ASP A 169 -4.03 -17.68 3.58
N LEU A 170 -4.27 -16.38 3.47
CA LEU A 170 -3.65 -15.40 4.35
C LEU A 170 -4.14 -15.62 5.79
N THR A 171 -3.23 -15.50 6.74
CA THR A 171 -3.59 -15.44 8.16
C THR A 171 -4.42 -14.19 8.45
N VAL A 172 -5.07 -14.15 9.63
CA VAL A 172 -5.81 -12.96 10.09
C VAL A 172 -4.90 -11.73 10.15
N GLU A 173 -3.66 -11.91 10.60
CA GLU A 173 -2.67 -10.83 10.69
C GLU A 173 -2.24 -10.34 9.30
N GLU A 174 -1.94 -11.26 8.38
CA GLU A 174 -1.61 -10.94 6.97
C GLU A 174 -2.76 -10.22 6.26
N THR A 175 -3.99 -10.66 6.50
CA THR A 175 -5.19 -10.01 5.97
C THR A 175 -5.34 -8.59 6.52
N GLN A 176 -5.04 -8.39 7.81
CA GLN A 176 -5.08 -7.06 8.42
C GLN A 176 -4.04 -6.11 7.80
N TYR A 177 -2.84 -6.59 7.47
CA TYR A 177 -1.85 -5.80 6.75
C TYR A 177 -2.36 -5.35 5.37
N VAL A 178 -3.00 -6.24 4.62
CA VAL A 178 -3.63 -5.91 3.32
C VAL A 178 -4.71 -4.85 3.51
N ILE A 179 -5.64 -5.05 4.47
CA ILE A 179 -6.73 -4.10 4.74
C ILE A 179 -6.18 -2.72 5.11
N ASN A 180 -5.23 -2.65 6.04
CA ASN A 180 -4.62 -1.39 6.47
C ASN A 180 -3.98 -0.65 5.31
N MET A 181 -3.25 -1.37 4.46
CA MET A 181 -2.63 -0.82 3.26
C MET A 181 -3.71 -0.25 2.32
N MET A 182 -4.74 -1.05 2.00
CA MET A 182 -5.83 -0.61 1.14
C MET A 182 -6.49 0.66 1.68
N SER A 183 -6.76 0.75 2.98
CA SER A 183 -7.31 1.95 3.61
C SER A 183 -6.42 3.18 3.45
N ILE A 184 -5.10 3.04 3.55
CA ILE A 184 -4.15 4.13 3.34
C ILE A 184 -4.19 4.63 1.89
N LEU A 185 -4.16 3.71 0.91
CA LEU A 185 -4.27 4.11 -0.49
C LEU A 185 -5.60 4.79 -0.80
N GLU A 186 -6.72 4.29 -0.28
CA GLU A 186 -8.04 4.89 -0.47
C GLU A 186 -8.11 6.30 0.14
N LEU A 187 -7.54 6.48 1.35
CA LEU A 187 -7.48 7.78 2.02
C LEU A 187 -6.68 8.80 1.19
N ILE A 188 -5.48 8.41 0.74
CA ILE A 188 -4.61 9.27 -0.06
C ILE A 188 -5.24 9.60 -1.40
N TYR A 189 -5.80 8.59 -2.07
CA TYR A 189 -6.47 8.80 -3.36
C TYR A 189 -7.66 9.75 -3.22
N ARG A 190 -8.49 9.58 -2.17
CA ARG A 190 -9.59 10.50 -1.84
C ARG A 190 -9.10 11.94 -1.69
N GLU A 191 -8.02 12.14 -0.95
CA GLU A 191 -7.47 13.47 -0.70
C GLU A 191 -6.91 14.11 -2.00
N ILE A 192 -6.20 13.32 -2.82
CA ILE A 192 -5.71 13.76 -4.14
C ILE A 192 -6.89 14.17 -5.03
N VAL A 193 -7.91 13.31 -5.18
CA VAL A 193 -9.07 13.58 -6.04
C VAL A 193 -9.83 14.83 -5.60
N GLN A 194 -10.02 15.01 -4.29
CA GLN A 194 -10.65 16.21 -3.71
C GLN A 194 -9.85 17.47 -4.02
N LYS A 195 -8.54 17.46 -3.76
CA LYS A 195 -7.67 18.63 -3.94
C LYS A 195 -7.46 19.01 -5.41
N VAL A 196 -7.50 18.02 -6.29
CA VAL A 196 -7.29 18.19 -7.73
C VAL A 196 -8.62 18.51 -8.46
N GLY A 197 -9.76 18.41 -7.78
CA GLY A 197 -11.08 18.67 -8.37
C GLY A 197 -11.50 17.62 -9.40
N LEU A 198 -11.01 16.38 -9.26
CA LEU A 198 -11.40 15.24 -10.09
C LEU A 198 -12.65 14.52 -9.57
N GLN A 199 -13.29 15.06 -8.52
CA GLN A 199 -14.58 14.54 -8.08
C GLN A 199 -15.54 14.54 -9.26
N VAL A 200 -16.02 13.36 -9.62
CA VAL A 200 -17.19 13.21 -10.46
C VAL A 200 -18.35 13.45 -9.51
N ASP A 201 -19.16 14.49 -9.72
CA ASP A 201 -20.41 14.66 -8.97
C ASP A 201 -21.39 13.57 -9.43
N TYR A 202 -21.38 12.39 -8.80
CA TYR A 202 -22.60 11.60 -8.77
C TYR A 202 -23.41 12.17 -7.61
N LYS A 203 -24.44 12.95 -7.94
CA LYS A 203 -25.43 13.38 -6.94
C LYS A 203 -26.10 12.13 -6.34
N LEU A 204 -25.49 11.59 -5.29
CA LEU A 204 -26.13 10.67 -4.36
C LEU A 204 -27.01 11.52 -3.45
N GLU A 205 -28.20 11.86 -3.96
CA GLU A 205 -29.29 12.28 -3.08
C GLU A 205 -29.63 11.09 -2.15
N ASP A 206 -29.62 11.38 -0.86
CA ASP A 206 -30.08 10.55 0.27
C ASP A 206 -29.21 9.35 0.70
N ILE A 207 -28.20 9.63 1.55
CA ILE A 207 -27.81 8.68 2.60
C ILE A 207 -27.94 9.38 3.97
N ASP A 208 -28.89 8.84 4.71
CA ASP A 208 -29.33 9.05 6.10
C ASP A 208 -28.43 9.93 7.00
N GLY A 209 -29.02 11.01 7.53
CA GLY A 209 -28.38 12.08 8.30
C GLY A 209 -27.82 11.69 9.68
N ASN A 210 -27.71 10.40 10.00
CA ASN A 210 -27.27 9.92 11.31
C ASN A 210 -25.77 9.60 11.41
N ILE A 211 -25.03 9.47 10.29
CA ILE A 211 -23.56 9.26 10.32
C ILE A 211 -22.79 10.60 10.36
N ALA A 212 -23.40 11.69 9.90
CA ALA A 212 -22.80 13.03 9.83
C ALA A 212 -22.52 13.68 11.19
N ASN A 213 -22.97 13.10 12.30
CA ASN A 213 -22.81 13.64 13.65
C ASN A 213 -21.57 13.10 14.39
N ILE A 214 -20.84 12.13 13.85
CA ILE A 214 -19.69 11.51 14.55
C ILE A 214 -18.33 12.06 14.07
N LEU A 215 -18.25 12.60 12.86
CA LEU A 215 -17.05 13.26 12.33
C LEU A 215 -17.48 14.61 11.77
N GLY A 216 -17.15 15.68 12.50
CA GLY A 216 -17.61 17.05 12.23
C GLY A 216 -17.56 17.41 10.74
N LYS A 217 -18.67 17.96 10.24
CA LYS A 217 -18.80 18.42 8.85
C LYS A 217 -17.62 19.34 8.48
N PRO A 218 -16.84 19.04 7.44
CA PRO A 218 -16.08 20.10 6.76
C PRO A 218 -17.09 20.90 5.93
N GLU A 219 -17.39 22.13 6.36
CA GLU A 219 -18.04 23.12 5.50
C GLU A 219 -17.11 23.38 4.31
N ILE A 220 -17.53 22.96 3.11
CA ILE A 220 -16.90 23.38 1.86
C ILE A 220 -17.94 24.14 1.04
N THR A 221 -18.06 25.43 1.32
CA THR A 221 -18.61 26.43 0.40
C THR A 221 -17.49 26.92 -0.50
N LYS A 222 -17.13 26.15 -1.53
CA LYS A 222 -16.22 26.64 -2.58
C LYS A 222 -16.83 26.43 -3.95
N THR A 223 -17.04 27.55 -4.64
CA THR A 223 -17.62 27.63 -5.98
C THR A 223 -16.64 27.09 -7.02
N ALA A 224 -17.17 26.55 -8.12
CA ALA A 224 -16.44 25.87 -9.20
C ALA A 224 -15.31 26.68 -9.88
N ASP A 225 -15.13 27.95 -9.51
CA ASP A 225 -14.07 28.82 -10.03
C ASP A 225 -12.75 28.71 -9.26
N GLU A 226 -12.74 28.17 -8.04
CA GLU A 226 -11.50 27.96 -7.25
C GLU A 226 -10.74 26.67 -7.62
N ALA A 227 -11.37 25.73 -8.33
CA ALA A 227 -10.75 24.48 -8.82
C ALA A 227 -9.73 24.69 -9.97
N ARG A 228 -9.52 25.95 -10.41
CA ARG A 228 -8.69 26.28 -11.58
C ARG A 228 -7.20 26.45 -11.30
N ASN A 229 -6.80 26.46 -10.02
CA ASN A 229 -5.39 26.50 -9.62
C ASN A 229 -5.08 25.27 -8.76
N VAL A 230 -5.03 24.09 -9.38
CA VAL A 230 -4.37 22.93 -8.75
C VAL A 230 -2.90 23.30 -8.63
N GLU A 231 -2.46 23.72 -7.44
CA GLU A 231 -1.04 23.97 -7.23
C GLU A 231 -0.26 22.67 -7.52
N PRO A 232 0.82 22.73 -8.32
CA PRO A 232 1.70 21.59 -8.54
C PRO A 232 2.22 20.93 -7.24
N SER A 233 2.25 21.70 -6.14
CA SER A 233 2.65 21.29 -4.77
C SER A 233 1.79 20.14 -4.19
N ILE A 234 0.56 19.95 -4.67
CA ILE A 234 -0.37 18.95 -4.13
C ILE A 234 0.13 17.54 -4.44
N LEU A 235 0.54 17.27 -5.69
CA LEU A 235 1.08 15.95 -6.06
C LEU A 235 2.42 15.66 -5.37
N GLU A 236 3.18 16.70 -5.00
CA GLU A 236 4.42 16.55 -4.25
C GLU A 236 4.18 16.17 -2.78
N THR A 237 3.03 16.53 -2.22
CA THR A 237 2.68 16.22 -0.83
C THR A 237 2.40 14.73 -0.63
N TYR A 238 1.79 14.06 -1.61
CA TYR A 238 1.42 12.63 -1.55
C TYR A 238 2.43 11.71 -2.20
N ARG A 239 3.62 12.23 -2.46
CA ARG A 239 4.73 11.44 -2.96
C ARG A 239 4.98 10.25 -2.04
N PRO A 240 5.17 9.04 -2.58
CA PRO A 240 5.45 7.86 -1.76
C PRO A 240 6.64 8.06 -0.80
N GLU A 241 7.59 8.92 -1.19
CA GLU A 241 8.74 9.37 -0.41
C GLU A 241 8.35 10.08 0.89
N THR A 242 7.15 10.64 0.98
CA THR A 242 6.64 11.32 2.18
C THR A 242 5.76 10.36 3.00
N ILE A 243 4.87 9.61 2.34
CA ILE A 243 3.83 8.83 3.00
C ILE A 243 4.38 7.55 3.64
N PHE A 244 5.18 6.78 2.91
CA PHE A 244 5.60 5.46 3.37
C PHE A 244 6.63 5.49 4.51
N PRO A 245 7.51 6.49 4.60
CA PRO A 245 8.31 6.68 5.82
C PRO A 245 7.46 6.92 7.06
N LEU A 246 6.38 7.70 6.96
CA LEU A 246 5.45 7.92 8.08
C LEU A 246 4.76 6.61 8.50
N LEU A 247 4.33 5.79 7.53
CA LEU A 247 3.75 4.47 7.81
C LEU A 247 4.74 3.55 8.51
N THR A 248 5.97 3.47 7.97
CA THR A 248 7.03 2.62 8.53
C THR A 248 7.40 3.09 9.94
N GLN A 249 7.44 4.40 10.17
CA GLN A 249 7.70 4.97 11.50
C GLN A 249 6.56 4.66 12.48
N ALA A 250 5.31 4.72 12.05
CA ALA A 250 4.15 4.35 12.87
C ALA A 250 4.19 2.85 13.23
N GLU A 251 4.58 1.99 12.29
CA GLU A 251 4.75 0.56 12.51
C GLU A 251 5.91 0.27 13.48
N LEU A 252 7.08 0.86 13.26
CA LEU A 252 8.23 0.76 14.15
C LEU A 252 7.87 1.19 15.58
N LYS A 253 7.13 2.30 15.71
CA LYS A 253 6.62 2.76 17.00
C LYS A 253 5.71 1.73 17.65
N THR A 254 4.77 1.16 16.90
CA THR A 254 3.87 0.11 17.39
C THR A 254 4.64 -1.13 17.86
N LEU A 255 5.70 -1.52 17.15
CA LEU A 255 6.57 -2.62 17.55
C LEU A 255 7.35 -2.28 18.83
N ILE A 256 7.91 -1.07 18.92
CA ILE A 256 8.65 -0.59 20.09
C ILE A 256 7.74 -0.52 21.33
N ASP A 257 6.49 -0.07 21.17
CA ASP A 257 5.51 0.00 22.26
C ASP A 257 5.19 -1.39 22.82
N LYS A 258 5.34 -2.46 22.02
CA LYS A 258 5.22 -3.86 22.46
C LYS A 258 6.48 -4.39 23.16
N VAL A 259 7.62 -3.71 23.10
CA VAL A 259 8.87 -4.11 23.77
C VAL A 259 8.85 -3.64 25.23
N THR A 260 8.09 -4.38 26.05
CA THR A 260 7.89 -4.07 27.48
C THR A 260 9.04 -4.59 28.37
N PRO A 261 9.13 -4.20 29.65
CA PRO A 261 10.11 -4.76 30.60
C PRO A 261 10.10 -6.29 30.69
N GLU A 262 8.96 -6.93 30.49
CA GLU A 262 8.80 -8.39 30.47
C GLU A 262 9.54 -9.01 29.28
N VAL A 263 9.51 -8.35 28.12
CA VAL A 263 10.24 -8.77 26.92
C VAL A 263 11.74 -8.82 27.19
N TYR A 264 12.27 -7.79 27.87
CA TYR A 264 13.68 -7.77 28.27
C TYR A 264 13.99 -8.83 29.32
N SER A 265 13.10 -9.04 30.28
CA SER A 265 13.28 -10.05 31.34
C SER A 265 13.34 -11.46 30.76
N GLU A 266 12.48 -11.78 29.79
CA GLU A 266 12.51 -13.04 29.06
C GLU A 266 13.84 -13.22 28.31
N LEU A 267 14.30 -12.20 27.58
CA LEU A 267 15.61 -12.22 26.93
C LEU A 267 16.75 -12.45 27.93
N HIS A 268 16.69 -11.85 29.12
CA HIS A 268 17.72 -12.04 30.14
C HIS A 268 17.70 -13.42 30.81
N SER A 269 16.55 -14.11 30.79
CA SER A 269 16.34 -15.40 31.43
C SER A 269 17.07 -16.56 30.74
N TYR A 270 17.41 -16.45 29.45
CA TYR A 270 18.12 -17.51 28.73
C TYR A 270 19.48 -17.81 29.35
N VAL A 271 19.72 -19.09 29.65
CA VAL A 271 21.05 -19.60 30.01
C VAL A 271 21.88 -19.83 28.74
N ASP A 272 21.29 -20.48 27.74
CA ASP A 272 21.84 -20.66 26.40
C ASP A 272 20.74 -20.34 25.37
N PRO A 273 20.84 -19.22 24.62
CA PRO A 273 19.79 -18.80 23.71
C PRO A 273 19.84 -19.62 22.42
N PRO A 274 18.68 -19.95 21.81
CA PRO A 274 18.66 -20.56 20.49
C PRO A 274 19.43 -19.71 19.46
N PRO A 275 20.04 -20.34 18.42
CA PRO A 275 20.84 -19.61 17.42
C PRO A 275 20.10 -18.45 16.77
N THR A 276 18.80 -18.62 16.48
CA THR A 276 17.93 -17.59 15.91
C THR A 276 17.81 -16.37 16.82
N VAL A 277 17.66 -16.56 18.13
CA VAL A 277 17.57 -15.48 19.13
C VAL A 277 18.88 -14.70 19.16
N LEU A 278 20.00 -15.41 19.26
CA LEU A 278 21.33 -14.80 19.29
C LEU A 278 21.60 -14.00 18.02
N ARG A 279 21.26 -14.55 16.85
CA ARG A 279 21.46 -13.92 15.54
C ARG A 279 20.63 -12.63 15.41
N THR A 280 19.36 -12.68 15.78
CA THR A 280 18.45 -11.52 15.77
C THR A 280 18.98 -10.41 16.69
N ILE A 281 19.35 -10.74 17.93
CA ILE A 281 19.88 -9.75 18.89
C ILE A 281 21.17 -9.13 18.37
N ARG A 282 22.09 -9.92 17.83
CA ARG A 282 23.34 -9.41 17.25
C ARG A 282 23.07 -8.44 16.11
N MET A 283 22.11 -8.74 15.25
CA MET A 283 21.72 -7.85 14.15
C MET A 283 21.09 -6.55 14.67
N VAL A 284 20.20 -6.61 15.68
CA VAL A 284 19.64 -5.40 16.29
C VAL A 284 20.74 -4.52 16.88
N ILE A 285 21.66 -5.09 17.68
CA ILE A 285 22.75 -4.30 18.27
C ILE A 285 23.67 -3.73 17.18
N ARG A 286 23.92 -4.49 16.09
CA ARG A 286 24.70 -4.01 14.94
C ARG A 286 24.08 -2.76 14.32
N LEU A 287 22.76 -2.73 14.15
CA LEU A 287 22.07 -1.55 13.60
C LEU A 287 22.07 -0.36 14.57
N LEU A 288 21.79 -0.60 15.85
CA LEU A 288 21.71 0.46 16.85
C LEU A 288 23.08 1.06 17.15
N ASN A 289 24.14 0.26 17.08
CA ASN A 289 25.50 0.71 17.36
C ASN A 289 26.52 0.01 16.45
N PRO A 290 26.73 0.52 15.22
CA PRO A 290 27.64 -0.07 14.24
C PRO A 290 29.07 -0.21 14.74
N GLN A 291 29.53 0.66 15.64
CA GLN A 291 30.87 0.62 16.25
C GLN A 291 31.11 -0.65 17.07
N LEU A 292 30.05 -1.24 17.65
CA LEU A 292 30.16 -2.44 18.48
C LEU A 292 30.20 -3.75 17.67
N ALA A 293 30.00 -3.68 16.35
CA ALA A 293 29.85 -4.84 15.49
C ALA A 293 31.04 -5.79 15.45
N SER A 294 32.23 -5.24 15.27
CA SER A 294 33.50 -5.97 15.33
C SER A 294 33.68 -6.64 16.69
N THR A 295 33.03 -6.08 17.71
CA THR A 295 33.08 -6.55 19.08
C THR A 295 31.97 -7.56 19.41
N ILE A 296 31.05 -7.90 18.51
CA ILE A 296 29.88 -8.76 18.80
C ILE A 296 29.96 -10.12 18.10
N ALA A 297 30.63 -10.22 16.94
CA ALA A 297 30.64 -11.41 16.10
C ALA A 297 31.04 -12.71 16.84
N ASN A 298 31.96 -12.63 17.81
CA ASN A 298 32.52 -13.78 18.52
C ASN A 298 32.30 -13.77 20.04
N LYS A 299 31.35 -12.98 20.55
CA LYS A 299 31.15 -12.85 22.00
C LYS A 299 30.20 -13.86 22.61
N SER A 300 30.50 -14.20 23.86
CA SER A 300 29.66 -15.00 24.74
C SER A 300 28.32 -14.31 24.99
N TRP A 301 27.31 -15.14 25.26
CA TRP A 301 25.95 -14.68 25.56
C TRP A 301 25.90 -13.66 26.72
N ASP A 302 26.74 -13.81 27.74
CA ASP A 302 26.81 -12.85 28.85
C ASP A 302 27.14 -11.43 28.41
N LYS A 303 27.98 -11.26 27.37
CA LYS A 303 28.20 -9.91 26.82
C LYS A 303 26.99 -9.42 26.04
N CYS A 304 26.33 -10.30 25.28
CA CYS A 304 25.08 -9.93 24.61
C CYS A 304 24.02 -9.46 25.62
N LYS A 305 23.86 -10.12 26.77
CA LYS A 305 22.96 -9.67 27.85
C LYS A 305 23.29 -8.25 28.31
N GLN A 306 24.56 -7.94 28.55
CA GLN A 306 24.95 -6.57 28.95
C GLN A 306 24.56 -5.53 27.88
N LEU A 307 24.70 -5.89 26.60
CA LEU A 307 24.35 -5.02 25.47
C LEU A 307 22.84 -4.86 25.26
N ILE A 308 22.02 -5.83 25.65
CA ILE A 308 20.55 -5.67 25.62
C ILE A 308 20.13 -4.49 26.50
N ALA A 309 20.60 -4.45 27.74
CA ALA A 309 20.30 -3.35 28.67
C ALA A 309 20.99 -2.03 28.30
N SER A 310 22.26 -2.07 27.84
CA SER A 310 23.02 -0.85 27.60
C SER A 310 22.79 -0.22 26.22
N CYS A 311 22.33 -1.00 25.23
CA CYS A 311 22.14 -0.55 23.85
C CYS A 311 20.68 -0.68 23.43
N ILE A 312 20.10 -1.89 23.39
CA ILE A 312 18.74 -2.09 22.88
C ILE A 312 17.74 -1.28 23.68
N GLN A 313 17.70 -1.46 25.00
CA GLN A 313 16.72 -0.78 25.87
C GLN A 313 16.82 0.75 25.82
N LYS A 314 18.01 1.31 25.54
CA LYS A 314 18.24 2.75 25.53
C LYS A 314 18.04 3.41 24.17
N GLN A 315 18.33 2.69 23.09
CA GLN A 315 18.46 3.28 21.75
C GLN A 315 17.33 2.87 20.80
N ILE A 316 16.68 1.72 21.02
CA ILE A 316 15.66 1.21 20.09
C ILE A 316 14.49 2.19 19.92
N ALA A 317 14.11 2.91 20.98
CA ALA A 317 12.99 3.84 20.98
C ALA A 317 13.24 5.13 20.19
N THR A 318 14.51 5.57 20.08
CA THR A 318 14.89 6.79 19.37
C THR A 318 15.56 6.52 18.03
N PHE A 319 15.58 5.25 17.60
CA PHE A 319 16.23 4.85 16.37
C PHE A 319 15.39 5.26 15.16
N ASP A 320 16.00 6.02 14.25
CA ASP A 320 15.40 6.39 12.97
C ASP A 320 16.15 5.68 11.83
N PRO A 321 15.54 4.69 11.15
CA PRO A 321 16.18 3.98 10.05
C PRO A 321 16.44 4.86 8.83
N PHE A 322 15.67 5.93 8.61
CA PHE A 322 15.80 6.78 7.42
C PHE A 322 17.02 7.71 7.53
N ALA A 323 17.30 8.18 8.74
CA ALA A 323 18.44 9.04 9.05
C ALA A 323 19.73 8.26 9.36
N THR A 324 19.62 7.07 9.96
CA THR A 324 20.78 6.37 10.54
C THR A 324 21.37 5.30 9.61
N LEU A 325 20.54 4.62 8.82
CA LEU A 325 20.99 3.46 8.07
C LEU A 325 21.60 3.83 6.71
N MET A 326 22.73 3.18 6.43
CA MET A 326 23.50 3.29 5.19
C MET A 326 23.35 2.05 4.31
N GLU A 327 23.76 2.13 3.04
CA GLU A 327 23.64 1.03 2.07
C GLU A 327 24.31 -0.28 2.51
N GLU A 328 25.43 -0.19 3.24
CA GLU A 328 26.10 -1.35 3.84
C GLU A 328 25.18 -2.14 4.80
N HIS A 329 24.37 -1.45 5.60
CA HIS A 329 23.43 -2.07 6.54
C HIS A 329 22.31 -2.79 5.79
N ARG A 330 21.92 -2.28 4.61
CA ARG A 330 20.90 -2.93 3.77
C ARG A 330 21.39 -4.29 3.28
N VAL A 331 22.62 -4.36 2.78
CA VAL A 331 23.21 -5.62 2.29
C VAL A 331 23.30 -6.64 3.44
N GLU A 332 23.77 -6.21 4.61
CA GLU A 332 23.83 -7.05 5.81
C GLU A 332 22.43 -7.54 6.24
N LEU A 333 21.43 -6.65 6.28
CA LEU A 333 20.06 -7.00 6.65
C LEU A 333 19.41 -7.94 5.63
N ARG A 334 19.66 -7.75 4.33
CA ARG A 334 19.11 -8.62 3.29
C ARG A 334 19.65 -10.03 3.43
N HIS A 335 20.96 -10.13 3.67
CA HIS A 335 21.59 -11.41 3.95
C HIS A 335 21.02 -12.06 5.22
N PHE A 336 20.81 -11.29 6.28
CA PHE A 336 20.20 -11.78 7.51
C PHE A 336 18.78 -12.30 7.31
N VAL A 337 17.91 -11.56 6.61
CA VAL A 337 16.52 -11.95 6.33
C VAL A 337 16.47 -13.14 5.37
N ALA A 338 17.40 -13.23 4.42
CA ALA A 338 17.47 -14.38 3.51
C ALA A 338 17.88 -15.68 4.23
N GLU A 339 18.80 -15.61 5.18
CA GLU A 339 19.26 -16.78 5.94
C GLU A 339 18.36 -17.13 7.13
N THR A 340 17.58 -16.18 7.62
CA THR A 340 16.67 -16.35 8.76
C THR A 340 15.25 -16.34 8.24
N SER A 341 14.68 -17.50 7.89
CA SER A 341 13.32 -17.51 7.32
C SER A 341 12.30 -17.00 8.34
N ALA A 342 11.35 -16.17 7.90
CA ALA A 342 10.31 -15.67 8.81
C ALA A 342 9.47 -16.82 9.39
N ASN A 343 9.30 -17.91 8.64
CA ASN A 343 8.61 -19.11 9.09
C ASN A 343 9.35 -19.81 10.25
N ASP A 344 10.68 -19.83 10.24
CA ASP A 344 11.47 -20.41 11.33
C ASP A 344 11.38 -19.56 12.60
N VAL A 345 11.43 -18.22 12.44
CA VAL A 345 11.23 -17.29 13.57
C VAL A 345 9.80 -17.41 14.12
N GLU A 346 8.81 -17.59 13.25
CA GLU A 346 7.41 -17.70 13.67
C GLU A 346 7.14 -19.02 14.41
N LYS A 347 7.74 -20.13 13.97
CA LYS A 347 7.55 -21.45 14.59
C LYS A 347 8.39 -21.68 15.83
N HIS A 348 9.60 -21.15 15.87
CA HIS A 348 10.60 -21.50 16.88
C HIS A 348 11.12 -20.29 17.68
N GLY A 349 10.80 -19.07 17.26
CA GLY A 349 11.17 -17.85 17.97
C GLY A 349 10.29 -17.60 19.19
N SER A 350 10.92 -17.14 20.27
CA SER A 350 10.21 -16.58 21.40
C SER A 350 9.54 -15.25 21.03
N TYR A 351 8.57 -14.81 21.84
CA TYR A 351 7.86 -13.56 21.60
C TYR A 351 8.81 -12.35 21.45
N PRO A 352 9.84 -12.15 22.32
CA PRO A 352 10.84 -11.11 22.12
C PRO A 352 11.57 -11.20 20.79
N THR A 353 11.90 -12.42 20.35
CA THR A 353 12.63 -12.65 19.11
C THR A 353 11.77 -12.31 17.90
N LYS A 354 10.47 -12.66 17.93
CA LYS A 354 9.51 -12.30 16.88
C LYS A 354 9.37 -10.79 16.76
N LEU A 355 9.21 -10.07 17.87
CA LEU A 355 9.12 -8.61 17.88
C LEU A 355 10.37 -7.95 17.29
N LEU A 356 11.56 -8.34 17.76
CA LEU A 356 12.82 -7.78 17.28
C LEU A 356 13.09 -8.13 15.81
N TYR A 357 12.70 -9.34 15.38
CA TYR A 357 12.80 -9.74 13.98
C TYR A 357 11.87 -8.92 13.09
N GLN A 358 10.62 -8.70 13.50
CA GLN A 358 9.69 -7.81 12.80
C GLN A 358 10.25 -6.38 12.70
N TRP A 359 10.84 -5.87 13.78
CA TRP A 359 11.48 -4.56 13.77
C TRP A 359 12.64 -4.46 12.75
N LEU A 360 13.46 -5.51 12.63
CA LEU A 360 14.50 -5.60 11.60
C LEU A 360 13.91 -5.64 10.19
N ARG A 361 12.78 -6.33 9.99
CA ARG A 361 12.06 -6.33 8.70
C ARG A 361 11.56 -4.93 8.33
N CYS A 362 10.97 -4.20 9.27
CA CYS A 362 10.57 -2.80 9.03
C CYS A 362 11.78 -1.92 8.67
N CYS A 363 12.93 -2.11 9.32
CA CYS A 363 14.16 -1.35 9.03
C CYS A 363 14.69 -1.59 7.60
N ILE A 364 14.70 -2.84 7.13
CA ILE A 364 15.09 -3.13 5.75
C ILE A 364 14.06 -2.61 4.73
N SER A 365 12.79 -2.52 5.11
CA SER A 365 11.73 -1.88 4.30
C SER A 365 12.04 -0.42 4.04
N ALA A 366 12.36 0.31 5.11
CA ALA A 366 12.73 1.71 5.04
C ALA A 366 13.88 1.95 4.06
N LEU A 367 14.90 1.10 4.13
CA LEU A 367 16.07 1.14 3.24
C LEU A 367 15.74 0.77 1.79
N ASP A 368 14.96 -0.28 1.58
CA ASP A 368 14.56 -0.71 0.23
C ASP A 368 13.69 0.32 -0.46
N MET A 369 12.81 0.98 0.29
CA MET A 369 12.01 2.09 -0.22
C MET A 369 12.90 3.26 -0.58
N LYS A 370 13.80 3.70 0.32
CA LYS A 370 14.75 4.80 0.06
C LYS A 370 15.49 4.61 -1.28
N LEU A 371 15.99 3.40 -1.55
CA LEU A 371 16.65 3.08 -2.81
C LEU A 371 15.74 2.95 -4.03
N ALA A 372 14.55 2.38 -3.87
CA ALA A 372 13.61 2.28 -4.97
C ALA A 372 13.32 3.69 -5.53
N TYR A 373 13.29 4.69 -4.66
CA TYR A 373 13.15 6.10 -5.05
C TYR A 373 14.43 6.67 -5.69
N ASP A 374 15.60 6.44 -5.09
CA ASP A 374 16.88 6.93 -5.64
C ASP A 374 17.20 6.41 -7.05
N ASN A 375 16.69 5.22 -7.43
CA ASN A 375 16.91 4.62 -8.75
C ASN A 375 15.82 4.95 -9.79
N THR A 376 14.73 5.65 -9.39
CA THR A 376 13.60 5.97 -10.29
C THR A 376 13.68 7.41 -10.83
N TYR A 377 14.68 8.21 -10.41
CA TYR A 377 14.89 9.59 -10.84
C TYR A 377 16.30 9.86 -11.35
#